data_AF-A0A834LXC9-F1
#
_entry.id   AF-A0A834LXC9-F1
#
_cell.length_a   1.000
_cell.length_b   1.000
_cell.length_c   1.000
_cell.angle_alpha   90.00
_cell.angle_beta   90.00
_cell.angle_gamma   90.00
#
_symmetry.space_group_name_H-M   'P 1'
#
loop_
_entity.id
_entity.type
_entity.pdbx_description
1 polymer ?
#
loop_
_entity_poly.entity_id
_entity_poly.type
_entity_poly.pdbx_seq_one_letter_code
_entity_poly.pdbx_strand_id
1 'polypeptide(L)'
;ERALKYIDTLPNEFDVGAGFVVKPNGRNVKRMLRDNLPAEPKAREDAIDDILWERIAEYLSSHIIEFKMPSSAIQEMTKSVQE
;
A
#
# COMPACT_ATOMS: atom_id res chain seq x y z
N GLU A 1 17.70 4.67 -3.69
CA GLU A 1 17.37 5.77 -2.74
C GLU A 1 16.20 6.67 -3.16
N ARG A 2 16.11 7.16 -4.41
CA ARG A 2 15.00 8.05 -4.83
C ARG A 2 13.60 7.42 -4.67
N ALA A 3 13.42 6.17 -5.08
CA ALA A 3 12.13 5.46 -4.95
C ALA A 3 11.63 5.39 -3.49
N LEU A 4 12.56 5.21 -2.54
CA LEU A 4 12.24 5.12 -1.12
C LEU A 4 11.76 6.47 -0.57
N LYS A 5 12.32 7.60 -1.04
CA LYS A 5 11.84 8.94 -0.70
C LYS A 5 10.44 9.21 -1.24
N TYR A 6 10.10 8.69 -2.42
CA TYR A 6 8.77 8.86 -2.99
C TYR A 6 7.69 8.19 -2.14
N ILE A 7 7.96 6.98 -1.64
CA ILE A 7 7.05 6.26 -0.74
C ILE A 7 6.84 7.03 0.58
N ASP A 8 7.89 7.69 1.08
CA ASP A 8 7.83 8.52 2.29
C ASP A 8 7.05 9.83 2.10
N THR A 9 6.85 10.29 0.86
CA THR A 9 6.11 11.52 0.51
C THR A 9 4.71 11.25 -0.05
N LEU A 10 4.27 9.99 -0.11
CA LEU A 10 2.93 9.70 -0.58
C LEU A 10 1.90 10.35 0.36
N PRO A 11 0.90 11.06 -0.20
CA PRO A 11 -0.17 11.63 0.60
C PRO A 11 -0.92 10.51 1.32
N ASN A 12 -1.34 10.78 2.55
CA ASN A 12 -2.08 9.82 3.38
C ASN A 12 -3.36 9.32 2.70
N GLU A 13 -3.96 10.14 1.83
CA GLU A 13 -5.09 9.79 0.98
C GLU A 13 -4.69 9.93 -0.48
N PHE A 14 -4.96 8.90 -1.27
CA PHE A 14 -4.64 8.86 -2.70
C PHE A 14 -5.83 8.33 -3.50
N ASP A 15 -6.34 9.15 -4.41
CA ASP A 15 -7.35 8.77 -5.38
C ASP A 15 -6.67 8.12 -6.60
N VAL A 16 -6.96 6.84 -6.84
CA VAL A 16 -6.43 6.05 -7.95
C VAL A 16 -7.27 6.26 -9.23
N GLY A 17 -8.42 6.93 -9.12
CA GLY A 17 -9.41 7.08 -10.18
C GLY A 17 -10.42 5.94 -10.19
N ALA A 18 -11.42 6.05 -11.08
CA ALA A 18 -12.50 5.06 -11.24
C ALA A 18 -13.27 4.70 -9.95
N GLY A 19 -13.27 5.59 -8.95
CA GLY A 19 -13.95 5.39 -7.67
C GLY A 19 -13.15 4.64 -6.62
N PHE A 20 -11.84 4.41 -6.84
CA PHE A 20 -10.93 3.81 -5.87
C PHE A 20 -10.18 4.89 -5.08
N VAL A 21 -10.34 4.90 -3.77
CA VAL A 21 -9.64 5.81 -2.86
C VAL A 21 -8.88 4.99 -1.82
N VAL A 22 -7.60 5.26 -1.65
CA VAL A 22 -6.78 4.65 -0.60
C VAL A 22 -6.69 5.61 0.58
N LYS A 23 -7.05 5.13 1.77
CA LYS A 23 -7.05 5.93 3.02
C LYS A 23 -6.26 5.22 4.12
N PRO A 24 -5.67 5.96 5.08
CA PRO A 24 -4.96 5.34 6.18
C PRO A 24 -5.97 4.80 7.19
N ASN A 25 -5.71 3.61 7.75
CA ASN A 25 -6.59 2.93 8.70
C ASN A 25 -6.34 3.31 10.17
N GLY A 26 -5.55 4.36 10.41
CA GLY A 26 -5.18 4.81 11.75
C GLY A 26 -4.05 4.03 12.43
N ARG A 27 -3.50 2.98 11.79
CA ARG A 27 -2.27 2.33 12.29
C ARG A 27 -1.06 3.22 12.04
N ASN A 28 -0.46 3.68 13.13
CA ASN A 28 0.86 4.32 13.09
C ASN A 28 1.91 3.24 12.88
N VAL A 29 2.43 3.13 11.66
CA VAL A 29 3.49 2.17 11.40
C VAL A 29 4.85 2.81 11.62
N LYS A 30 5.69 2.11 12.41
CA LYS A 30 7.01 2.61 12.79
C LYS A 30 7.93 2.56 11.58
N ARG A 31 8.50 3.70 11.19
CA ARG A 31 9.62 3.76 10.24
C ARG A 31 10.75 2.85 10.75
N MET A 32 10.99 1.74 10.06
CA MET A 32 12.19 0.93 10.29
C MET A 32 13.42 1.79 9.94
N LEU A 33 14.36 1.89 10.87
CA LEU A 33 15.64 2.56 10.69
C LEU A 33 16.50 1.73 9.72
N ARG A 34 16.83 2.32 8.57
CA ARG A 34 17.57 1.69 7.46
C ARG A 34 19.09 1.73 7.70
N ASP A 35 19.54 1.46 8.91
CA ASP A 35 20.88 1.91 9.32
C ASP A 35 22.05 1.10 8.73
N ASN A 36 21.84 -0.03 8.05
CA ASN A 36 22.96 -0.79 7.46
C ASN A 36 22.59 -1.49 6.13
N LEU A 37 22.74 -0.79 5.00
CA LEU A 37 22.71 -1.41 3.68
C LEU A 37 24.10 -2.01 3.33
N PRO A 38 24.18 -3.22 2.75
CA PRO A 38 25.44 -3.83 2.33
C PRO A 38 26.24 -2.96 1.35
N ALA A 39 27.57 -3.01 1.43
CA ALA A 39 28.46 -2.30 0.48
C ALA A 39 28.55 -3.00 -0.88
N GLU A 40 28.33 -4.32 -0.92
CA GLU A 40 28.35 -5.12 -2.14
C GLU A 40 27.12 -4.82 -3.02
N PRO A 41 27.29 -4.57 -4.33
CA PRO A 41 26.19 -4.13 -5.20
C PRO A 41 25.03 -5.11 -5.28
N LYS A 42 25.30 -6.42 -5.43
CA LYS A 42 24.26 -7.44 -5.57
C LYS A 42 23.49 -7.64 -4.25
N ALA A 43 24.22 -7.78 -3.14
CA ALA A 43 23.61 -7.90 -1.82
C ALA A 43 22.82 -6.64 -1.43
N ARG A 44 23.19 -5.48 -1.96
CA ARG A 44 22.46 -4.22 -1.77
C ARG A 44 21.16 -4.20 -2.56
N GLU A 45 21.15 -4.66 -3.81
CA GLU A 45 19.93 -4.75 -4.62
C GLU A 45 18.92 -5.71 -3.97
N ASP A 46 19.38 -6.91 -3.59
CA ASP A 46 18.54 -7.90 -2.90
C ASP A 46 17.96 -7.33 -1.59
N ALA A 47 18.78 -6.68 -0.77
CA ALA A 47 18.32 -6.05 0.47
C ALA A 47 17.34 -4.89 0.22
N ILE A 48 17.49 -4.15 -0.89
CA ILE A 48 16.54 -3.10 -1.26
C ILE A 48 15.20 -3.70 -1.67
N ASP A 49 15.20 -4.79 -2.43
CA ASP A 49 13.98 -5.48 -2.86
C ASP A 49 13.22 -6.06 -1.68
N ASP A 50 13.91 -6.66 -0.71
CA ASP A 50 13.30 -7.14 0.53
C ASP A 50 12.66 -5.98 1.33
N ILE A 51 13.37 -4.86 1.48
CA ILE A 51 12.84 -3.65 2.15
C ILE A 51 11.63 -3.09 1.40
N LEU A 52 11.63 -3.13 0.06
CA LEU A 52 10.49 -2.68 -0.75
C LEU A 52 9.27 -3.58 -0.51
N TRP A 53 9.46 -4.89 -0.47
CA TRP A 53 8.38 -5.83 -0.19
C TRP A 53 7.80 -5.65 1.21
N GLU A 54 8.66 -5.51 2.22
CA GLU A 54 8.22 -5.23 3.58
C GLU A 54 7.41 -3.93 3.62
N ARG A 55 7.86 -2.89 2.93
CA ARG A 55 7.16 -1.60 2.86
C ARG A 55 5.82 -1.68 2.15
N ILE A 56 5.70 -2.48 1.09
CA ILE A 56 4.42 -2.71 0.41
C ILE A 56 3.46 -3.45 1.35
N ALA A 57 3.92 -4.50 2.02
CA ALA A 57 3.11 -5.23 2.99
C ALA A 57 2.65 -4.32 4.15
N GLU A 58 3.55 -3.48 4.63
CA GLU A 58 3.30 -2.48 5.67
C GLU A 58 2.26 -1.43 5.21
N TYR A 59 2.37 -0.95 3.98
CA TYR A 59 1.44 -0.01 3.37
C TYR A 59 0.04 -0.62 3.26
N LEU A 60 -0.08 -1.85 2.74
CA LEU A 60 -1.35 -2.57 2.64
C LEU A 60 -1.96 -2.90 4.01
N SER A 61 -1.15 -3.12 5.04
CA SER A 61 -1.61 -3.35 6.41
C SER A 61 -2.11 -2.08 7.11
N SER A 62 -1.66 -0.91 6.65
CA SER A 62 -2.00 0.40 7.23
C SER A 62 -2.98 1.22 6.41
N HIS A 63 -3.31 0.80 5.20
CA HIS A 63 -4.24 1.51 4.32
C HIS A 63 -5.44 0.62 3.95
N ILE A 64 -6.61 1.24 3.86
CA ILE A 64 -7.84 0.63 3.38
C ILE A 64 -8.11 1.16 1.98
N ILE A 65 -8.56 0.28 1.08
CA ILE A 65 -9.01 0.65 -0.25
C ILE A 65 -10.53 0.77 -0.20
N GLU A 66 -11.04 1.99 -0.33
CA GLU A 66 -12.46 2.26 -0.51
C GLU A 66 -12.80 2.23 -2.00
N PHE A 67 -13.84 1.50 -2.36
CA PHE A 67 -14.35 1.47 -3.73
C PHE A 67 -15.79 1.95 -3.77
N LYS A 68 -16.05 2.99 -4.56
CA LYS A 68 -17.36 3.58 -4.74
C LYS A 68 -18.13 2.84 -5.82
N MET A 69 -19.01 1.93 -5.40
CA MET A 69 -19.94 1.21 -6.29
C MET A 69 -21.31 1.89 -6.38
N PRO A 70 -21.99 1.83 -7.54
CA PRO A 70 -23.40 2.18 -7.64
C PRO A 70 -24.28 1.18 -6.87
N SER A 71 -25.37 1.67 -6.27
CA SER A 71 -26.27 0.87 -5.44
C SER A 71 -26.93 -0.30 -6.18
N SER A 72 -27.10 -0.21 -7.50
CA SER A 72 -27.60 -1.31 -8.34
C SER A 72 -26.65 -2.52 -8.35
N ALA A 73 -25.33 -2.29 -8.39
CA ALA A 73 -24.34 -3.36 -8.36
C ALA A 73 -24.32 -4.11 -7.02
N ILE A 74 -24.59 -3.40 -5.91
CA ILE A 74 -24.69 -4.00 -4.57
C ILE A 74 -25.89 -4.95 -4.48
N GLN A 75 -27.04 -4.57 -5.06
CA GLN A 75 -28.23 -5.41 -5.11
C GLN A 75 -28.02 -6.68 -5.93
N GLU A 76 -27.36 -6.57 -7.08
CA GLU A 76 -27.04 -7.72 -7.94
C GLU A 76 -26.05 -8.69 -7.26
N MET A 77 -25.00 -8.18 -6.63
CA MET A 77 -24.06 -9.02 -5.87
C MET A 77 -24.74 -9.74 -4.70
N THR A 78 -25.59 -9.04 -3.94
CA THR A 78 -26.31 -9.65 -2.80
C THR A 78 -27.22 -10.78 -3.28
N LYS A 79 -27.89 -10.57 -4.41
CA LYS A 79 -28.72 -11.61 -5.04
C LYS A 79 -27.89 -12.82 -5.47
N SER A 80 -26.73 -12.60 -6.09
CA SER A 80 -25.84 -13.70 -6.53
C SER A 80 -25.17 -14.51 -5.41
N VAL A 81 -25.13 -13.97 -4.18
CA VAL A 81 -24.58 -14.67 -3.00
C VAL A 81 -25.67 -15.43 -2.23
N GLN A 82 -26.94 -15.00 -2.38
CA GLN A 82 -28.09 -15.67 -1.78
C GLN A 82 -28.66 -16.81 -2.64
N GLU A 83 -28.37 -16.82 -3.95
CA GLU A 83 -28.60 -17.96 -4.85
C GLU A 83 -27.47 -18.99 -4.78
#